data_AF-A0A4Q9LXC2-F1
#
_entry.id   AF-A0A4Q9LXC2-F1
#
_cell.length_a   1.000
_cell.length_b   1.000
_cell.length_c   1.000
_cell.angle_alpha   90.00
_cell.angle_beta   90.00
_cell.angle_gamma   90.00
#
_symmetry.space_group_name_H-M   'P 1'
#
loop_
_entity.id
_entity.type
_entity.pdbx_description
1 polymer ?
#
loop_
_entity_poly.entity_id
_entity_poly.type
_entity_poly.pdbx_seq_one_letter_code
_entity_poly.pdbx_strand_id
1 'polypeptide(L)'
;SCSNSNFLIYKNEPDPTKTLKTIINKINRSEVLNCEDTISFLNLANFKQEKKLFVEGIEYVKDNIHIEVTVHSITNSEIIINEAFMENFIRNYMTNEIDNSLFNSCETFFVKIYTFAQTSEEGENLVFSESINLKKYINLQKPPVNFFKK
;
A
#
# COMPACT_ATOMS: atom_id res chain seq x y z
N SER A 1 15.71 12.81 -14.26
CA SER A 1 14.41 12.45 -14.85
C SER A 1 13.92 11.19 -14.19
N CYS A 2 12.85 11.25 -13.39
CA CYS A 2 12.21 10.02 -12.94
C CYS A 2 11.45 9.47 -14.14
N SER A 3 11.92 8.37 -14.73
CA SER A 3 11.16 7.66 -15.76
C SER A 3 9.93 7.05 -15.10
N ASN A 4 8.75 7.26 -15.69
CA ASN A 4 7.56 6.50 -15.31
C ASN A 4 7.81 5.03 -15.70
N SER A 5 8.30 4.23 -14.76
CA SER A 5 8.50 2.80 -14.96
C SER A 5 7.19 2.04 -14.75
N ASN A 6 6.84 1.19 -15.70
CA ASN A 6 5.72 0.27 -15.58
C ASN A 6 6.19 -1.04 -14.93
N PHE A 7 5.39 -1.57 -13.99
CA PHE A 7 5.68 -2.84 -13.32
C PHE A 7 4.54 -3.82 -13.54
N LEU A 8 4.90 -5.07 -13.85
CA LEU A 8 3.99 -6.21 -13.75
C LEU A 8 4.14 -6.82 -12.37
N ILE A 9 3.04 -6.86 -11.63
CA ILE A 9 3.01 -7.38 -10.26
C ILE A 9 2.06 -8.57 -10.23
N TYR A 10 2.58 -9.73 -9.83
CA TYR A 10 1.79 -10.91 -9.56
C TYR A 10 1.80 -11.19 -8.06
N LYS A 11 0.62 -11.24 -7.45
CA LYS A 11 0.43 -11.42 -6.01
C LYS A 11 -0.41 -12.67 -5.76
N ASN A 12 0.15 -13.64 -5.04
CA ASN A 12 -0.61 -14.80 -4.59
C ASN A 12 -1.64 -14.40 -3.53
N GLU A 13 -2.75 -15.14 -3.47
CA GLU A 13 -3.68 -15.05 -2.34
C GLU A 13 -2.96 -15.40 -1.03
N PRO A 14 -3.29 -14.70 0.07
CA PRO A 14 -2.79 -15.08 1.38
C PRO A 14 -3.40 -16.42 1.81
N ASP A 15 -2.59 -17.26 2.45
CA ASP A 15 -3.03 -18.57 2.95
C ASP A 15 -4.12 -18.38 4.04
N PRO A 16 -5.36 -18.82 3.80
CA PRO A 16 -6.46 -18.61 4.74
C PRO A 16 -6.34 -19.47 6.01
N THR A 17 -5.51 -20.52 5.99
CA THR A 17 -5.36 -21.45 7.11
C THR A 17 -4.41 -20.93 8.19
N LYS A 18 -3.58 -19.94 7.87
CA LYS A 18 -2.60 -19.39 8.80
C LYS A 18 -3.24 -18.30 9.66
N THR A 19 -3.32 -18.52 10.96
CA THR A 19 -3.72 -17.54 11.98
C THR A 19 -2.57 -16.56 12.27
N LEU A 20 -2.23 -15.75 11.27
CA LEU A 20 -1.17 -14.77 11.36
C LEU A 20 -1.68 -13.46 11.97
N LYS A 21 -0.80 -12.70 12.59
CA LYS A 21 -1.04 -11.34 13.09
C LYS A 21 -1.14 -10.33 11.94
N THR A 22 -0.52 -10.64 10.80
CA THR A 22 -0.52 -9.80 9.59
C THR A 22 -0.98 -10.61 8.36
N ILE A 23 -1.02 -9.97 7.19
CA ILE A 23 -1.32 -10.62 5.92
C ILE A 23 0.00 -10.87 5.18
N ILE A 24 0.21 -12.10 4.73
CA ILE A 24 1.43 -12.51 4.03
C ILE A 24 1.07 -12.94 2.62
N ASN A 25 1.65 -12.27 1.63
CA ASN A 25 1.47 -12.61 0.23
C ASN A 25 2.84 -12.79 -0.43
N LYS A 26 2.97 -13.83 -1.24
CA LYS A 26 4.09 -13.94 -2.18
C LYS A 26 3.85 -12.97 -3.33
N ILE A 27 4.82 -12.10 -3.59
CA ILE A 27 4.78 -11.11 -4.66
C ILE A 27 5.94 -11.37 -5.62
N ASN A 28 5.66 -11.44 -6.91
CA ASN A 28 6.64 -11.32 -7.97
C ASN A 28 6.46 -9.96 -8.63
N ARG A 29 7.53 -9.19 -8.76
CA ARG A 29 7.54 -7.86 -9.38
C ARG A 29 8.57 -7.85 -10.49
N SER A 30 8.14 -7.46 -11.69
CA SER A 30 9.00 -7.32 -12.86
C SER A 30 8.83 -5.93 -13.46
N GLU A 31 9.94 -5.25 -13.74
CA GLU A 31 9.93 -3.98 -14.47
C GLU A 31 9.79 -4.22 -15.97
N VAL A 32 8.95 -3.42 -16.62
CA VAL A 32 8.78 -3.45 -18.08
C VAL A 32 9.62 -2.32 -18.68
N LEU A 33 10.68 -2.70 -19.38
CA LEU A 33 11.60 -1.76 -20.00
C LEU A 33 11.21 -1.52 -21.47
N ASN A 34 11.33 -0.27 -21.93
CA ASN A 34 11.17 0.13 -23.33
C ASN A 34 9.83 -0.28 -23.98
N CYS A 35 8.74 -0.25 -23.20
CA CYS A 35 7.39 -0.53 -23.69
C CYS A 35 6.53 0.73 -23.58
N GLU A 36 6.27 1.38 -24.71
CA GLU A 36 5.45 2.60 -24.76
C GLU A 36 3.97 2.33 -24.45
N ASP A 37 3.46 1.14 -24.79
CA ASP A 37 2.08 0.72 -24.52
C ASP A 37 2.03 -0.67 -23.87
N THR A 38 2.10 -0.66 -22.54
CA THR A 38 2.02 -1.89 -21.73
C THR A 38 0.65 -2.56 -21.82
N ILE A 39 -0.43 -1.82 -22.08
CA ILE A 39 -1.78 -2.40 -22.17
C ILE A 39 -1.92 -3.20 -23.46
N SER A 40 -1.46 -2.67 -24.59
CA SER A 40 -1.44 -3.41 -25.85
C SER A 40 -0.56 -4.65 -25.77
N PHE A 41 0.60 -4.57 -25.11
CA PHE A 41 1.44 -5.74 -24.85
C PHE A 41 0.69 -6.84 -24.08
N LEU A 42 -0.03 -6.48 -23.01
CA LEU A 42 -0.82 -7.44 -22.23
C LEU A 42 -1.98 -8.04 -23.05
N ASN A 43 -2.63 -7.25 -23.90
CA ASN A 43 -3.67 -7.76 -24.81
C ASN A 43 -3.12 -8.80 -25.79
N LEU A 44 -1.92 -8.60 -26.34
CA LEU A 44 -1.25 -9.58 -27.20
C LEU A 44 -0.88 -10.87 -26.46
N ALA A 45 -0.62 -10.78 -25.15
CA ALA A 45 -0.41 -11.92 -24.28
C ALA A 45 -1.73 -12.58 -23.80
N ASN A 46 -2.87 -12.24 -24.42
CA ASN A 46 -4.22 -12.71 -24.10
C ASN A 46 -4.74 -12.34 -22.70
N PHE A 47 -4.19 -11.29 -22.08
CA PHE A 47 -4.79 -10.70 -20.89
C PHE A 47 -5.84 -9.67 -21.28
N LYS A 48 -6.97 -9.64 -20.57
CA LYS A 48 -8.00 -8.62 -20.72
C LYS A 48 -8.02 -7.75 -19.48
N GLN A 49 -8.04 -6.43 -19.66
CA GLN A 49 -8.20 -5.51 -18.54
C GLN A 49 -9.60 -5.69 -17.90
N GLU A 50 -9.61 -6.01 -16.61
CA GLU A 50 -10.86 -6.11 -15.84
C GLU A 50 -11.25 -4.79 -15.17
N LYS A 51 -10.29 -4.15 -14.50
CA LYS A 51 -10.49 -2.92 -13.71
C LYS A 51 -9.26 -2.03 -13.78
N LYS A 52 -9.45 -0.72 -13.59
CA LYS A 52 -8.39 0.27 -13.41
C LYS A 52 -8.61 1.00 -12.08
N LEU A 53 -7.54 1.17 -11.31
CA LEU A 53 -7.54 1.90 -10.06
C LEU A 53 -6.42 2.94 -10.14
N PHE A 54 -6.75 4.18 -9.81
CA PHE A 54 -5.81 5.28 -9.62
C PHE A 54 -5.48 5.35 -8.12
N VAL A 55 -4.19 5.44 -7.81
CA VAL A 55 -3.67 5.49 -6.44
C VAL A 55 -2.72 6.65 -6.35
N GLU A 56 -2.94 7.53 -5.39
CA GLU A 56 -2.08 8.66 -5.11
C GLU A 56 -1.86 8.77 -3.60
N GLY A 57 -0.68 9.20 -3.18
CA GLY A 57 -0.34 9.26 -1.76
C GLY A 57 1.14 9.41 -1.50
N ILE A 58 1.50 9.26 -0.23
CA ILE A 58 2.88 9.34 0.24
C ILE A 58 3.33 8.01 0.82
N GLU A 59 4.62 7.72 0.68
CA GLU A 59 5.28 6.56 1.26
C GLU A 59 6.42 7.02 2.18
N TYR A 60 6.41 6.50 3.40
CA TYR A 60 7.50 6.64 4.34
C TYR A 60 8.21 5.29 4.51
N VAL A 61 9.53 5.27 4.34
CA VAL A 61 10.36 4.06 4.43
C VAL A 61 11.39 4.19 5.53
N LYS A 62 11.41 3.23 6.45
CA LYS A 62 12.41 3.13 7.53
C LYS A 62 12.73 1.68 7.81
N ASP A 63 14.02 1.33 7.82
CA ASP A 63 14.49 -0.02 8.17
C ASP A 63 13.74 -1.14 7.41
N ASN A 64 13.48 -0.93 6.11
CA ASN A 64 12.71 -1.82 5.23
C ASN A 64 11.21 -1.99 5.61
N ILE A 65 10.70 -1.15 6.50
CA ILE A 65 9.27 -1.02 6.79
C ILE A 65 8.72 0.17 6.00
N HIS A 66 7.64 -0.09 5.28
CA HIS A 66 6.97 0.85 4.41
C HIS A 66 5.62 1.22 5.04
N ILE A 67 5.36 2.52 5.18
CA ILE A 67 4.07 3.08 5.60
C ILE A 67 3.56 3.95 4.46
N GLU A 68 2.51 3.47 3.80
CA GLU A 68 1.82 4.18 2.72
C GLU A 68 0.53 4.79 3.25
N VAL A 69 0.30 6.06 2.90
CA VAL A 69 -0.98 6.75 3.10
C VAL A 69 -1.48 7.16 1.73
N THR A 70 -2.61 6.58 1.31
CA THR A 70 -3.08 6.64 -0.08
C THR A 70 -4.56 6.96 -0.19
N VAL A 71 -4.94 7.57 -1.31
CA VAL A 71 -6.32 7.74 -1.78
C VAL A 71 -6.48 6.93 -3.05
N HIS A 72 -7.63 6.27 -3.17
CA HIS A 72 -7.94 5.42 -4.32
C HIS A 72 -9.13 6.00 -5.10
N SER A 73 -9.03 6.02 -6.43
CA SER A 73 -10.13 6.40 -7.32
C SER A 73 -10.32 5.39 -8.45
N ILE A 74 -11.57 5.11 -8.80
CA ILE A 74 -11.94 4.30 -9.98
C ILE A 74 -12.24 5.17 -11.21
N THR A 75 -12.39 6.47 -11.03
CA THR A 75 -12.61 7.45 -12.10
C THR A 75 -11.29 8.13 -12.44
N ASN A 76 -11.08 8.46 -13.71
CA ASN A 76 -9.92 9.24 -14.18
C ASN A 76 -10.01 10.73 -13.78
N SER A 77 -10.81 11.05 -12.77
CA SER A 77 -10.85 12.38 -12.15
C SER A 77 -9.58 12.53 -11.32
N GLU A 78 -8.96 13.72 -11.39
CA GLU A 78 -7.81 14.07 -10.56
C GLU A 78 -8.11 13.72 -9.09
N ILE A 79 -7.25 12.88 -8.50
CA ILE A 79 -7.31 12.59 -7.08
C ILE A 79 -6.75 13.84 -6.40
N ILE A 80 -7.59 14.58 -5.69
CA ILE A 80 -7.12 15.69 -4.86
C ILE A 80 -6.68 15.08 -3.54
N ILE A 81 -5.38 15.08 -3.28
CA ILE A 81 -4.82 14.67 -2.00
C ILE A 81 -4.62 15.90 -1.10
N ASN A 82 -5.01 15.77 0.16
CA ASN A 82 -4.58 16.70 1.19
C ASN A 82 -3.15 16.36 1.65
N GLU A 83 -2.15 16.77 0.86
CA GLU A 83 -0.72 16.53 1.15
C GLU A 83 -0.35 16.98 2.56
N ALA A 84 -0.81 18.17 2.97
CA ALA A 84 -0.51 18.72 4.29
C ALA A 84 -1.02 17.83 5.44
N PHE A 85 -2.18 17.17 5.27
CA PHE A 85 -2.66 16.18 6.24
C PHE A 85 -1.74 14.96 6.27
N MET A 86 -1.43 14.38 5.11
CA MET A 86 -0.62 13.17 5.03
C MET A 86 0.80 13.40 5.58
N GLU A 87 1.44 14.51 5.21
CA GLU A 87 2.78 14.88 5.71
C GLU A 87 2.77 15.11 7.22
N ASN A 88 1.77 15.80 7.76
CA ASN A 88 1.67 16.00 9.20
C ASN A 88 1.41 14.69 9.95
N PHE A 89 0.61 13.78 9.39
CA PHE A 89 0.43 12.44 9.98
C PHE A 89 1.76 11.70 10.09
N ILE A 90 2.55 11.67 9.00
CA ILE A 90 3.88 11.04 9.01
C ILE A 90 4.83 11.77 9.96
N ARG A 91 4.83 13.10 9.97
CA ARG A 91 5.65 13.91 10.87
C ARG A 91 5.35 13.61 12.33
N ASN A 92 4.08 13.62 12.72
CA ASN A 92 3.62 13.33 14.08
C ASN A 92 4.04 11.92 14.53
N TYR A 93 3.87 10.94 13.64
CA TYR A 93 4.36 9.58 13.88
C TYR A 93 5.88 9.55 14.10
N MET A 94 6.64 10.30 13.30
CA MET A 94 8.10 10.38 13.37
C MET A 94 8.62 11.09 14.62
N THR A 95 7.93 12.14 15.07
CA THR A 95 8.32 12.94 16.24
C THR A 95 7.73 12.41 17.55
N ASN A 96 6.90 11.36 17.49
CA ASN A 96 6.10 10.87 18.59
C ASN A 96 5.14 11.91 19.20
N GLU A 97 4.62 12.81 18.37
CA GLU A 97 3.66 13.85 18.77
C GLU A 97 2.24 13.39 18.45
N ILE A 98 1.33 13.45 19.43
CA ILE A 98 -0.10 13.15 19.21
C ILE A 98 -0.83 14.48 19.05
N ASP A 99 -1.10 14.87 17.80
CA ASP A 99 -1.97 15.99 17.48
C ASP A 99 -3.28 15.48 16.86
N ASN A 100 -4.37 15.61 17.63
CA ASN A 100 -5.70 15.16 17.23
C ASN A 100 -6.45 16.18 16.35
N SER A 101 -5.89 17.38 16.13
CA SER A 101 -6.55 18.45 15.37
C SER A 101 -6.70 18.12 13.87
N LEU A 102 -5.94 17.16 13.36
CA LEU A 102 -5.83 16.82 11.94
C LEU A 102 -6.87 15.80 11.45
N PHE A 103 -7.56 15.08 12.35
CA PHE A 103 -8.50 14.01 11.97
C PHE A 103 -9.91 14.50 11.57
N ASN A 104 -10.09 15.80 11.34
CA ASN A 104 -11.36 16.41 10.93
C ASN A 104 -11.55 16.54 9.41
N SER A 105 -10.74 15.85 8.60
CA SER A 105 -10.96 15.81 7.15
C SER A 105 -12.05 14.80 6.79
N CYS A 106 -12.96 15.18 5.89
CA CYS A 106 -13.99 14.28 5.35
C CYS A 106 -13.44 13.26 4.33
N GLU A 107 -12.12 13.22 4.15
CA GLU A 107 -11.45 12.40 3.14
C GLU A 107 -11.14 11.02 3.71
N THR A 108 -11.44 9.97 2.93
CA THR A 108 -11.13 8.59 3.33
C THR A 108 -9.77 8.21 2.76
N PHE A 109 -8.81 7.98 3.66
CA PHE A 109 -7.47 7.51 3.32
C PHE A 109 -7.29 6.03 3.67
N PHE A 110 -6.43 5.36 2.92
CA PHE A 110 -5.96 4.01 3.20
C PHE A 110 -4.55 4.10 3.77
N VAL A 111 -4.36 3.58 4.99
CA VAL A 111 -3.04 3.42 5.59
C VAL A 111 -2.63 1.96 5.50
N LYS A 112 -1.46 1.71 4.92
CA LYS A 112 -0.90 0.36 4.74
C LYS A 112 0.51 0.33 5.31
N ILE A 113 0.77 -0.66 6.18
CA ILE A 113 2.10 -0.98 6.67
C ILE A 113 2.52 -2.32 6.06
N TYR A 114 3.70 -2.37 5.46
CA TYR A 114 4.23 -3.61 4.88
C TYR A 114 5.75 -3.62 4.83
N THR A 115 6.32 -4.78 4.53
CA THR A 115 7.76 -4.99 4.34
C THR A 115 7.98 -6.06 3.28
N PHE A 116 9.13 -6.03 2.62
CA PHE A 116 9.61 -7.13 1.81
C PHE A 116 10.62 -7.94 2.62
N ALA A 117 10.26 -9.17 2.98
CA ALA A 117 11.11 -10.04 3.79
C ALA A 117 11.41 -11.35 3.06
N GLN A 118 12.57 -11.96 3.36
CA GLN A 118 12.94 -13.26 2.80
C GLN A 118 12.11 -14.39 3.41
N THR A 119 11.72 -14.24 4.68
CA THR A 119 10.91 -15.21 5.39
C THR A 119 9.59 -14.58 5.87
N SER A 120 8.55 -15.41 5.99
CA SER A 120 7.24 -14.96 6.49
C SER A 120 7.31 -14.50 7.94
N GLU A 121 8.12 -15.14 8.77
CA GLU A 121 8.25 -14.85 10.20
C GLU A 121 8.91 -13.50 10.45
N GLU A 122 10.02 -13.22 9.77
CA GLU A 122 10.70 -11.92 9.83
C GLU A 122 9.76 -10.78 9.44
N GLY A 123 9.10 -10.92 8.28
CA GLY A 123 8.19 -9.89 7.78
C GLY A 123 6.98 -9.67 8.69
N GLU A 124 6.43 -10.75 9.26
CA GLU A 124 5.34 -10.66 10.23
C GLU A 124 5.76 -9.92 11.50
N ASN A 125 6.93 -10.22 12.05
CA ASN A 125 7.43 -9.59 13.26
C ASN A 125 7.68 -8.09 13.08
N LEU A 126 8.29 -7.69 11.96
CA LEU A 126 8.54 -6.27 11.65
C LEU A 126 7.23 -5.49 11.53
N VAL A 127 6.30 -5.97 10.70
CA VAL A 127 5.01 -5.27 10.49
C VAL A 127 4.17 -5.28 11.75
N PHE A 128 4.16 -6.38 12.51
CA PHE A 128 3.41 -6.44 13.76
C PHE A 128 3.96 -5.48 14.81
N SER A 129 5.28 -5.43 14.98
CA SER A 129 5.93 -4.49 15.89
C SER A 129 5.57 -3.05 15.52
N GLU A 130 5.66 -2.70 14.24
CA GLU A 130 5.35 -1.34 13.82
C GLU A 130 3.86 -1.00 13.93
N SER A 131 2.99 -1.98 13.68
CA SER A 131 1.55 -1.78 13.86
C SER A 131 1.16 -1.41 15.28
N ILE A 132 1.90 -1.87 16.30
CA ILE A 132 1.66 -1.51 17.70
C ILE A 132 2.00 -0.04 17.94
N ASN A 133 3.06 0.48 17.33
CA ASN A 133 3.42 1.89 17.44
C ASN A 133 2.42 2.78 16.71
N LEU A 134 2.05 2.42 15.48
CA LEU A 134 1.15 3.23 14.67
C LEU A 134 -0.29 3.25 15.22
N LYS A 135 -0.70 2.22 15.97
CA LYS A 135 -1.98 2.17 16.70
C LYS A 135 -2.20 3.30 17.72
N LYS A 136 -1.14 4.02 18.10
CA LYS A 136 -1.25 5.21 18.96
C LYS A 136 -1.88 6.41 18.23
N TYR A 137 -1.79 6.43 16.90
CA TYR A 137 -2.24 7.54 16.05
C TYR A 137 -3.51 7.20 15.26
N ILE A 138 -3.69 5.92 14.89
CA ILE A 138 -4.83 5.48 14.06
C ILE A 138 -5.35 4.12 14.50
N ASN A 139 -6.64 3.87 14.27
CA ASN A 139 -7.23 2.56 14.49
C ASN A 139 -6.87 1.60 13.35
N LEU A 140 -5.83 0.78 13.55
CA LEU A 140 -5.40 -0.22 12.58
C LEU A 140 -6.06 -1.58 12.85
N GLN A 141 -6.72 -2.11 11.83
CA GLN A 141 -7.29 -3.44 11.82
C GLN A 141 -6.65 -4.29 10.73
N LYS A 142 -6.34 -5.54 11.05
CA LYS A 142 -5.94 -6.52 10.04
C LYS A 142 -7.15 -6.75 9.11
N PRO A 143 -7.00 -6.55 7.79
CA PRO A 143 -8.08 -6.84 6.85
C PRO A 143 -8.38 -8.36 6.83
N PRO A 144 -9.65 -8.77 6.67
CA PRO A 144 -9.99 -10.18 6.56
C PRO A 144 -9.39 -10.78 5.28
N VAL A 145 -9.05 -12.07 5.28
CA VAL A 145 -8.46 -12.74 4.09
C VAL A 145 -9.36 -12.60 2.85
N ASN A 146 -10.68 -12.65 3.04
CA ASN A 146 -11.67 -12.48 1.97
C ASN A 146 -11.66 -11.07 1.34
N PHE A 147 -11.06 -10.07 2.00
CA PHE A 147 -10.85 -8.74 1.40
C PHE A 147 -10.04 -8.83 0.09
N PHE A 148 -9.16 -9.83 -0.01
CA PHE A 148 -8.29 -10.05 -1.17
C PHE A 148 -8.88 -10.98 -2.22
N LYS A 149 -10.05 -11.57 -1.97
CA LYS A 149 -10.77 -12.41 -2.92
C LYS A 149 -11.75 -11.56 -3.70
N LYS A 150 -11.39 -11.22 -4.95
CA LYS A 150 -12.29 -10.61 -5.94
C LYS A 150 -11.99 -11.20 -7.30
#